data_AF-A0A0G0J9N4-F1
#
_entry.id   AF-A0A0G0J9N4-F1
#
_cell.length_a   1.000
_cell.length_b   1.000
_cell.length_c   1.000
_cell.angle_alpha   90.00
_cell.angle_beta   90.00
_cell.angle_gamma   90.00
#
_symmetry.space_group_name_H-M   'P 1'
#
loop_
_entity.id
_entity.type
_entity.pdbx_description
1 polymer ?
#
loop_
_entity_poly.entity_id
_entity_poly.type
_entity_poly.pdbx_seq_one_letter_code
_entity_poly.pdbx_strand_id
1 'polypeptide(L)'
;MKSMLREASSITKAIEKAWIESGKPAEFTIKILEKGEKNFLGMSKRPAIVSITYGPIFGSDRQRNKSFTQVRSFNKPQASNVNQGVIENRDKQQLQKVAVKEDSKRYDSSLRNTGTQTQKREVLVDKAIQADREIISWNAEMADYCTDNLKEILSVLRIESFFIAKINNKNLVIIFDKNIATAVAEDLKSFFASVAHILMQLLKRKYKKRFKGIQIIINHTASNDTSNSTSN
;
A
#
# COMPACT_ATOMS: atom_id res chain seq x y z
N MET A 1 30.59 13.24 17.71
CA MET A 1 29.48 12.83 16.82
C MET A 1 28.58 14.03 16.59
N LYS A 2 28.07 14.22 15.38
CA LYS A 2 27.13 15.32 15.06
C LYS A 2 25.71 14.74 14.99
N SER A 3 24.73 15.47 15.49
CA SER A 3 23.31 15.10 15.41
C SER A 3 22.49 16.25 14.85
N MET A 4 21.51 15.95 14.00
CA MET A 4 20.56 16.95 13.49
C MET A 4 19.14 16.39 13.44
N LEU A 5 18.14 17.27 13.51
CA LEU A 5 16.72 16.95 13.45
C LEU A 5 16.13 17.44 12.13
N ARG A 6 15.34 16.60 11.48
CA ARG A 6 14.62 16.97 10.26
C ARG A 6 13.19 16.48 10.22
N GLU A 7 12.39 17.33 9.60
CA GLU A 7 10.95 17.20 9.45
C GLU A 7 10.59 17.03 7.99
N ALA A 8 9.67 16.11 7.69
CA ALA A 8 9.12 15.94 6.34
C ALA A 8 7.73 15.31 6.36
N SER A 9 7.07 15.22 5.19
CA SER A 9 5.75 14.59 5.06
C SER A 9 5.74 13.07 5.24
N SER A 10 6.90 12.42 5.26
CA SER A 10 7.08 11.01 5.59
C SER A 10 8.46 10.75 6.21
N ILE A 11 8.59 9.65 6.94
CA ILE A 11 9.85 9.21 7.55
C ILE A 11 10.95 9.07 6.49
N THR A 12 10.65 8.44 5.35
CA THR A 12 11.61 8.26 4.25
C THR A 12 12.14 9.60 3.73
N LYS A 13 11.25 10.58 3.52
CA LYS A 13 11.65 11.92 3.07
C LYS A 13 12.46 12.67 4.12
N ALA A 14 12.14 12.48 5.41
CA ALA A 14 12.90 13.09 6.51
C ALA A 14 14.32 12.52 6.58
N ILE A 15 14.46 11.19 6.43
CA ILE A 15 15.76 10.51 6.39
C ILE A 15 16.58 10.98 5.19
N GLU A 16 15.99 11.02 4.00
CA GLU A 16 16.68 11.44 2.78
C GLU A 16 17.17 12.89 2.88
N LYS A 17 16.31 13.80 3.37
CA LYS A 17 16.69 15.20 3.61
C LYS A 17 17.82 15.31 4.63
N ALA A 18 17.73 14.59 5.74
CA ALA A 18 18.77 14.57 6.77
C ALA A 18 20.09 13.98 6.25
N TRP A 19 20.04 12.94 5.41
CA TRP A 19 21.22 12.30 4.82
C TRP A 19 21.95 13.22 3.84
N ILE A 20 21.21 13.91 2.96
CA ILE A 20 21.77 14.88 2.01
C ILE A 20 22.49 16.01 2.74
N GLU A 21 21.84 16.60 3.74
CA GLU A 21 22.40 17.73 4.48
C GLU A 21 23.53 17.33 5.44
N SER A 22 23.57 16.07 5.87
CA SER A 22 24.69 15.51 6.64
C SER A 22 25.92 15.26 5.77
N GLY A 23 25.87 15.55 4.47
CA GLY A 23 26.96 15.30 3.53
C GLY A 23 27.06 13.85 3.07
N LYS A 24 25.94 13.12 3.09
CA LYS A 24 25.84 11.69 2.71
C LYS A 24 26.83 10.79 3.45
N PRO A 25 26.78 10.74 4.79
CA PRO A 25 27.65 9.85 5.55
C PRO A 25 27.43 8.39 5.15
N ALA A 26 28.51 7.61 5.11
CA ALA A 26 28.44 6.17 4.83
C ALA A 26 27.74 5.42 5.98
N GLU A 27 28.01 5.84 7.22
CA GLU A 27 27.43 5.26 8.43
C GLU A 27 26.70 6.33 9.24
N PHE A 28 25.47 6.03 9.64
CA PHE A 28 24.65 6.92 10.45
C PHE A 28 23.62 6.13 11.24
N THR A 29 23.20 6.68 12.37
CA THR A 29 22.12 6.15 13.21
C THR A 29 20.90 7.05 13.09
N ILE A 30 19.72 6.43 12.97
CA ILE A 30 18.44 7.13 12.82
C ILE A 30 17.59 6.87 14.07
N LYS A 31 17.10 7.94 14.70
CA LYS A 31 16.08 7.85 15.75
C LYS A 31 14.80 8.54 15.26
N ILE A 32 13.74 7.77 15.11
CA ILE A 32 12.41 8.28 14.74
C ILE A 32 11.76 8.82 16.01
N LEU A 33 11.56 10.13 16.08
CA LEU A 33 10.90 10.77 17.21
C LEU A 33 9.38 10.77 16.99
N GLU A 34 8.95 11.16 15.80
CA GLU A 34 7.54 11.16 15.40
C GLU A 34 7.36 10.54 14.02
N LYS A 35 6.41 9.62 13.88
CA LYS A 35 6.17 8.90 12.62
C LYS A 35 5.45 9.74 11.56
N GLY A 36 4.86 10.88 11.95
CA GLY A 36 3.94 11.66 11.12
C GLY A 36 2.60 10.96 10.92
N GLU A 37 1.57 11.74 10.62
CA GLU A 37 0.22 11.24 10.34
C GLU A 37 -0.24 11.70 8.95
N LYS A 38 -0.81 10.79 8.18
CA LYS A 38 -1.42 11.09 6.89
C LYS A 38 -2.94 10.98 6.99
N ASN A 39 -3.64 11.92 6.36
CA ASN A 39 -5.08 11.85 6.18
C ASN A 39 -5.46 10.86 5.07
N PHE A 40 -6.76 10.57 4.93
CA PHE A 40 -7.29 9.67 3.90
C PHE A 40 -6.93 10.07 2.46
N LEU A 41 -6.73 11.36 2.20
CA LEU A 41 -6.26 11.88 0.90
C LEU A 41 -4.74 11.73 0.70
N GLY A 42 -4.02 11.07 1.61
CA GLY A 42 -2.56 10.90 1.55
C GLY A 42 -1.76 12.15 1.91
N MET A 43 -2.41 13.29 2.19
CA MET A 43 -1.78 14.52 2.66
C MET A 43 -1.31 14.38 4.12
N SER A 44 -0.14 14.92 4.44
CA SER A 44 0.41 14.92 5.80
C SER A 44 -0.37 15.88 6.69
N LYS A 45 -1.03 15.36 7.73
CA LYS A 45 -1.65 16.16 8.79
C LYS A 45 -0.62 16.58 9.84
N ARG A 46 0.32 15.69 10.17
CA ARG A 46 1.47 15.95 11.03
C ARG A 46 2.75 15.50 10.32
N PRO A 47 3.80 16.33 10.30
CA PRO A 47 5.07 15.92 9.72
C PRO A 47 5.69 14.78 10.55
N ALA A 48 6.52 13.97 9.90
CA ALA A 48 7.40 13.02 10.56
C ALA A 48 8.68 13.75 11.00
N ILE A 49 9.17 13.45 12.20
CA ILE A 49 10.37 14.06 12.79
C ILE A 49 11.39 12.96 13.06
N VAL A 50 12.59 13.13 12.50
CA VAL A 50 13.68 12.17 12.59
C VAL A 50 14.96 12.87 13.07
N SER A 51 15.69 12.22 13.96
CA SER A 51 17.04 12.62 14.35
C SER A 51 18.05 11.69 13.67
N ILE A 52 19.02 12.27 12.95
CA ILE A 52 20.17 11.53 12.42
C ILE A 52 21.39 11.87 13.29
N THR A 53 22.15 10.85 13.67
CA THR A 53 23.45 10.99 14.34
C THR A 53 24.50 10.32 13.49
N TYR A 54 25.60 11.02 13.22
CA TYR A 54 26.69 10.52 12.38
C TYR A 54 28.06 10.87 12.96
N GLY A 55 29.02 9.99 12.68
CA GLY A 55 30.42 10.24 13.00
C GLY A 55 30.98 11.39 12.17
N PRO A 56 32.04 12.06 12.63
CA PRO A 56 32.81 12.93 11.74
C PRO A 56 33.18 12.13 10.50
N ILE A 57 32.93 12.72 9.33
CA ILE A 57 33.46 12.20 8.07
C ILE A 57 34.97 12.43 8.16
N PHE A 58 35.69 11.52 8.84
CA PHE A 58 37.11 11.39 8.61
C PHE A 58 37.18 11.02 7.15
N GLY A 59 37.49 12.03 6.31
CA GLY A 59 37.62 11.85 4.87
C GLY A 59 38.37 10.56 4.68
N SER A 60 37.75 9.60 4.00
CA SER A 60 38.30 8.29 3.75
C SER A 60 39.75 8.48 3.34
N ASP A 61 40.66 8.26 4.30
CA ASP A 61 42.04 8.17 3.99
C ASP A 61 42.11 7.05 2.98
N ARG A 62 42.63 7.37 1.81
CA ARG A 62 42.79 6.48 0.68
C ARG A 62 43.54 5.24 1.16
N GLN A 63 42.83 4.23 1.68
CA GLN A 63 43.36 2.89 1.75
C GLN A 63 43.35 2.35 0.32
N ARG A 64 44.40 2.77 -0.39
CA ARG A 64 45.01 2.08 -1.51
C ARG A 64 45.25 0.63 -1.09
N ASN A 65 44.28 -0.24 -1.32
CA ASN A 65 44.59 -1.63 -1.60
C ASN A 65 45.11 -1.69 -3.04
N LYS A 66 46.41 -1.41 -3.17
CA LYS A 66 47.21 -1.83 -4.33
C LYS A 66 47.50 -3.33 -4.19
N SER A 67 46.83 -4.14 -4.99
CA SER A 67 47.40 -5.36 -5.55
C SER A 67 46.63 -5.65 -6.85
N PHE A 68 47.15 -5.18 -7.98
CA PHE A 68 47.92 -6.00 -8.92
C PHE A 68 47.22 -7.32 -9.28
N THR A 69 46.47 -7.33 -10.39
CA THR A 69 46.58 -8.35 -11.45
C THR A 69 46.10 -7.72 -12.76
N GLN A 70 47.00 -7.75 -13.75
CA GLN A 70 46.86 -7.21 -15.09
C GLN A 70 46.00 -8.12 -16.00
N VAL A 71 45.75 -7.62 -17.22
CA VAL A 71 45.44 -8.35 -18.46
C VAL A 71 43.94 -8.73 -18.59
N ARG A 72 43.17 -8.41 -19.65
CA ARG A 72 43.46 -8.11 -21.06
C ARG A 72 42.30 -7.32 -21.68
N SER A 73 42.67 -6.38 -22.53
CA SER A 73 41.83 -5.59 -23.43
C SER A 73 41.10 -6.48 -24.45
N PHE A 74 39.84 -6.17 -24.76
CA PHE A 74 39.29 -6.40 -26.10
C PHE A 74 38.39 -5.24 -26.52
N ASN A 75 38.84 -4.58 -27.59
CA ASN A 75 38.15 -3.60 -28.41
C ASN A 75 36.82 -4.15 -28.94
N LYS A 76 35.77 -3.29 -29.00
CA LYS A 76 35.04 -2.96 -30.25
C LYS A 76 33.94 -1.90 -30.02
N PRO A 77 33.42 -1.25 -31.07
CA PRO A 77 33.50 0.20 -31.18
C PRO A 77 32.13 0.92 -31.17
N GLN A 78 32.24 2.24 -31.12
CA GLN A 78 31.21 3.25 -31.37
C GLN A 78 30.35 2.97 -32.62
N ALA A 79 29.06 3.27 -32.48
CA ALA A 79 28.24 3.79 -33.56
C ALA A 79 27.28 4.86 -32.97
N SER A 80 27.63 6.12 -33.23
CA SER A 80 26.83 7.20 -33.83
C SER A 80 25.47 6.74 -34.42
N ASN A 81 24.40 7.51 -34.61
CA ASN A 81 24.12 8.95 -34.58
C ASN A 81 22.61 9.08 -34.94
N VAL A 82 21.97 10.18 -34.51
CA VAL A 82 21.06 11.04 -35.31
C VAL A 82 19.69 10.50 -35.80
N ASN A 83 18.60 11.06 -35.25
CA ASN A 83 17.61 11.95 -35.90
C ASN A 83 16.34 12.06 -35.03
N GLN A 84 16.01 13.23 -34.48
CA GLN A 84 15.15 14.26 -35.10
C GLN A 84 13.81 13.73 -35.61
N GLY A 85 12.74 14.11 -34.92
CA GLY A 85 11.35 13.99 -35.33
C GLY A 85 10.52 15.08 -34.66
N VAL A 86 10.67 16.31 -35.16
CA VAL A 86 9.75 17.43 -34.95
C VAL A 86 8.66 17.31 -36.03
N ILE A 87 7.43 16.99 -35.64
CA ILE A 87 6.16 17.16 -36.38
C ILE A 87 5.06 17.10 -35.30
N GLU A 88 4.04 17.92 -35.17
CA GLU A 88 3.61 19.17 -35.81
C GLU A 88 2.33 19.58 -35.05
N ASN A 89 2.09 20.89 -35.02
CA ASN A 89 0.86 21.49 -34.54
C ASN A 89 -0.39 20.86 -35.15
N ARG A 90 -1.44 20.66 -34.34
CA ARG A 90 -2.78 20.98 -34.83
C ARG A 90 -3.72 21.43 -33.73
N ASP A 91 -3.90 22.75 -33.71
CA ASP A 91 -5.12 23.43 -33.33
C ASP A 91 -6.38 22.71 -33.83
N LYS A 92 -7.35 22.58 -32.93
CA LYS A 92 -8.78 22.93 -33.09
C LYS A 92 -9.33 22.98 -31.65
N GLN A 93 -9.68 24.15 -31.10
CA GLN A 93 -10.98 24.83 -31.30
C GLN A 93 -12.14 23.82 -31.18
N GLN A 94 -13.20 23.99 -30.40
CA GLN A 94 -13.87 25.13 -29.78
C GLN A 94 -15.13 24.54 -29.11
N LEU A 95 -15.72 25.25 -28.13
CA LEU A 95 -17.09 25.10 -27.60
C LEU A 95 -17.31 23.85 -26.70
N GLN A 96 -17.86 23.92 -25.49
CA GLN A 96 -18.98 24.73 -25.03
C GLN A 96 -18.81 25.16 -23.57
N LYS A 97 -18.92 26.48 -23.35
CA LYS A 97 -19.45 27.04 -22.12
C LYS A 97 -20.96 26.78 -22.11
N VAL A 98 -21.45 26.00 -21.16
CA VAL A 98 -22.86 26.10 -20.73
C VAL A 98 -22.86 26.67 -19.33
N ALA A 99 -23.28 27.92 -19.27
CA ALA A 99 -23.65 28.61 -18.06
C ALA A 99 -24.86 27.90 -17.45
N VAL A 100 -24.74 27.48 -16.19
CA VAL A 100 -25.91 27.28 -15.33
C VAL A 100 -25.83 28.34 -14.25
N LYS A 101 -26.66 29.37 -14.46
CA LYS A 101 -26.94 30.42 -13.51
C LYS A 101 -27.81 29.86 -12.38
N GLU A 102 -27.51 30.38 -11.19
CA GLU A 102 -28.45 30.89 -10.19
C GLU A 102 -29.65 30.01 -9.84
N ASP A 103 -29.63 29.48 -8.61
CA ASP A 103 -30.76 29.76 -7.72
C ASP A 103 -30.31 29.95 -6.28
N SER A 104 -30.48 31.18 -5.83
CA SER A 104 -30.23 31.65 -4.47
C SER A 104 -31.53 31.54 -3.67
N LYS A 105 -31.53 30.75 -2.61
CA LYS A 105 -32.42 30.95 -1.45
C LYS A 105 -31.53 30.87 -0.21
N ARG A 106 -31.11 32.02 0.33
CA ARG A 106 -31.80 32.68 1.46
C ARG A 106 -32.27 31.67 2.50
N TYR A 107 -31.41 31.41 3.48
CA TYR A 107 -31.85 31.35 4.87
C TYR A 107 -30.90 32.20 5.69
N ASP A 108 -31.41 33.37 6.04
CA ASP A 108 -30.93 34.26 7.08
C ASP A 108 -31.54 33.76 8.39
N SER A 109 -30.73 33.56 9.42
CA SER A 109 -31.09 33.77 10.83
C SER A 109 -29.93 33.37 11.72
N SER A 110 -29.20 34.39 12.14
CA SER A 110 -28.92 34.69 13.54
C SER A 110 -29.00 33.54 14.55
N LEU A 111 -27.92 33.32 15.29
CA LEU A 111 -27.96 33.35 16.76
C LEU A 111 -26.54 33.34 17.37
N ARG A 112 -26.24 34.48 18.00
CA ARG A 112 -25.58 34.64 19.30
C ARG A 112 -24.19 34.02 19.54
N ASN A 113 -23.23 34.95 19.60
CA ASN A 113 -22.25 35.06 20.67
C ASN A 113 -22.81 34.66 22.04
N THR A 114 -22.22 33.62 22.64
CA THR A 114 -21.96 33.57 24.08
C THR A 114 -20.59 32.95 24.26
N GLY A 115 -19.59 33.81 24.49
CA GLY A 115 -18.35 33.40 25.11
C GLY A 115 -18.63 32.98 26.55
N THR A 116 -18.26 31.77 26.91
CA THR A 116 -17.97 31.40 28.30
C THR A 116 -17.12 30.14 28.31
N GLN A 117 -15.89 30.30 28.82
CA GLN A 117 -15.06 29.30 29.48
C GLN A 117 -15.18 27.84 29.01
N THR A 118 -14.25 27.40 28.17
CA THR A 118 -13.90 25.97 28.10
C THR A 118 -12.39 25.81 28.02
N GLN A 119 -11.70 26.22 29.09
CA GLN A 119 -10.29 25.91 29.32
C GLN A 119 -10.15 24.96 30.51
N LYS A 120 -10.74 23.75 30.42
CA LYS A 120 -10.39 22.64 31.35
C LYS A 120 -10.94 21.26 30.95
N ARG A 121 -10.95 20.93 29.65
CA ARG A 121 -11.41 19.60 29.19
C ARG A 121 -10.54 18.99 28.08
N GLU A 122 -9.25 19.29 28.08
CA GLU A 122 -8.32 18.88 27.01
C GLU A 122 -7.42 17.68 27.35
N VAL A 123 -7.53 17.07 28.55
CA VAL A 123 -6.57 16.01 28.98
C VAL A 123 -7.18 14.61 29.06
N LEU A 124 -8.44 14.41 28.67
CA LEU A 124 -9.09 13.07 28.74
C LEU A 124 -9.57 12.49 27.40
N VAL A 125 -9.43 13.21 26.28
CA VAL A 125 -9.91 12.71 24.97
C VAL A 125 -8.87 11.84 24.25
N ASP A 126 -7.59 11.97 24.57
CA ASP A 126 -6.53 11.20 23.88
C ASP A 126 -6.39 9.74 24.33
N LYS A 127 -6.96 9.36 25.48
CA LYS A 127 -6.96 7.95 25.92
C LYS A 127 -8.06 7.10 25.26
N ALA A 128 -9.10 7.70 24.69
CA ALA A 128 -10.16 6.97 24.00
C ALA A 128 -9.81 6.56 22.56
N ILE A 129 -8.80 7.18 21.94
CA ILE A 129 -8.45 6.94 20.52
C ILE A 129 -7.44 5.79 20.36
N GLN A 130 -6.72 5.41 21.41
CA GLN A 130 -5.70 4.35 21.35
C GLN A 130 -6.23 2.94 21.67
N ALA A 131 -7.35 2.82 22.37
CA ALA A 131 -7.94 1.52 22.72
C ALA A 131 -8.62 0.79 21.55
N ASP A 132 -8.92 1.49 20.45
CA ASP A 132 -9.79 0.96 19.38
C ASP A 132 -9.03 0.47 18.13
N ARG A 133 -7.72 0.21 18.27
CA ARG A 133 -6.88 -0.40 17.23
C ARG A 133 -6.46 -1.81 17.60
N GLU A 134 -7.37 -2.61 18.12
CA GLU A 134 -7.16 -4.05 18.16
C GLU A 134 -6.92 -4.54 16.73
N ILE A 135 -5.68 -4.96 16.47
CA ILE A 135 -5.28 -5.54 15.21
C ILE A 135 -5.96 -6.90 15.17
N ILE A 136 -7.10 -6.97 14.50
CA ILE A 136 -7.81 -8.23 14.31
C ILE A 136 -6.91 -9.17 13.52
N SER A 137 -6.57 -10.30 14.11
CA SER A 137 -5.97 -11.45 13.45
C SER A 137 -7.06 -12.45 13.05
N TRP A 138 -6.79 -13.27 12.04
CA TRP A 138 -7.68 -14.38 11.70
C TRP A 138 -7.76 -15.38 12.84
N ASN A 139 -8.98 -15.77 13.22
CA ASN A 139 -9.24 -16.92 14.08
C ASN A 139 -9.69 -18.12 13.23
N ALA A 140 -9.47 -19.34 13.71
CA ALA A 140 -9.94 -20.57 13.08
C ALA A 140 -11.46 -20.52 12.83
N GLU A 141 -12.24 -20.08 13.83
CA GLU A 141 -13.70 -19.93 13.72
C GLU A 141 -14.15 -19.00 12.57
N MET A 142 -13.36 -17.96 12.27
CA MET A 142 -13.66 -17.05 11.15
C MET A 142 -13.35 -17.71 9.82
N ALA A 143 -12.26 -18.46 9.74
CA ALA A 143 -11.90 -19.22 8.55
C ALA A 143 -12.95 -20.31 8.28
N ASP A 144 -13.33 -21.09 9.30
CA ASP A 144 -14.34 -22.15 9.20
C ASP A 144 -15.67 -21.57 8.71
N TYR A 145 -16.12 -20.47 9.31
CA TYR A 145 -17.32 -19.77 8.86
C TYR A 145 -17.23 -19.34 7.39
N CYS A 146 -16.09 -18.80 6.94
CA CYS A 146 -15.90 -18.49 5.52
C CYS A 146 -15.95 -19.73 4.64
N THR A 147 -15.36 -20.85 5.07
CA THR A 147 -15.39 -22.10 4.29
C THR A 147 -16.79 -22.68 4.17
N ASP A 148 -17.60 -22.62 5.22
CA ASP A 148 -18.98 -23.13 5.20
C ASP A 148 -19.87 -22.28 4.30
N ASN A 149 -19.78 -20.95 4.39
CA ASN A 149 -20.53 -20.05 3.50
C ASN A 149 -20.07 -20.19 2.05
N LEU A 150 -18.78 -20.44 1.81
CA LEU A 150 -18.28 -20.69 0.48
C LEU A 150 -18.85 -21.98 -0.11
N LYS A 151 -18.93 -23.07 0.67
CA LYS A 151 -19.59 -24.31 0.24
C LYS A 151 -21.05 -24.08 -0.12
N GLU A 152 -21.77 -23.29 0.67
CA GLU A 152 -23.17 -22.95 0.40
C GLU A 152 -23.31 -22.15 -0.91
N ILE A 153 -22.48 -21.12 -1.11
CA ILE A 153 -22.47 -20.34 -2.36
C ILE A 153 -22.19 -21.24 -3.57
N LEU A 154 -21.21 -22.13 -3.48
CA LEU A 154 -20.88 -23.06 -4.56
C LEU A 154 -22.02 -24.07 -4.83
N SER A 155 -22.69 -24.54 -3.78
CA SER A 155 -23.86 -25.41 -3.89
C SER A 155 -25.03 -24.72 -4.59
N VAL A 156 -25.32 -23.46 -4.27
CA VAL A 156 -26.35 -22.65 -4.94
C VAL A 156 -26.03 -22.46 -6.43
N LEU A 157 -24.76 -22.29 -6.77
CA LEU A 157 -24.30 -22.17 -8.15
C LEU A 157 -24.18 -23.52 -8.88
N ARG A 158 -24.43 -24.64 -8.18
CA ARG A 158 -24.25 -26.01 -8.68
C ARG A 158 -22.82 -26.29 -9.19
N ILE A 159 -21.83 -25.70 -8.53
CA ILE A 159 -20.41 -25.91 -8.82
C ILE A 159 -19.85 -26.86 -7.78
N GLU A 160 -19.57 -28.09 -8.17
CA GLU A 160 -18.88 -29.05 -7.33
C GLU A 160 -17.37 -28.82 -7.43
N SER A 161 -16.78 -28.31 -6.36
CA SER A 161 -15.33 -28.08 -6.32
C SER A 161 -14.75 -28.29 -4.94
N PHE A 162 -13.52 -28.82 -4.93
CA PHE A 162 -12.73 -28.97 -3.73
C PHE A 162 -11.83 -27.76 -3.55
N PHE A 163 -11.65 -27.34 -2.31
CA PHE A 163 -10.76 -26.24 -1.97
C PHE A 163 -10.12 -26.43 -0.60
N ILE A 164 -8.97 -25.79 -0.41
CA ILE A 164 -8.22 -25.78 0.84
C ILE A 164 -8.12 -24.34 1.31
N ALA A 165 -8.47 -24.08 2.57
CA ALA A 165 -8.30 -22.79 3.22
C ALA A 165 -7.04 -22.80 4.10
N LYS A 166 -6.20 -21.78 3.96
CA LYS A 166 -4.99 -21.58 4.77
C LYS A 166 -4.96 -20.16 5.31
N ILE A 167 -4.72 -20.02 6.60
CA ILE A 167 -4.53 -18.72 7.24
C ILE A 167 -3.06 -18.34 7.10
N ASN A 168 -2.77 -17.19 6.48
CA ASN A 168 -1.44 -16.62 6.36
C ASN A 168 -1.44 -15.19 6.89
N ASN A 169 -1.08 -15.03 8.17
CA ASN A 169 -1.05 -13.76 8.88
C ASN A 169 -2.40 -13.00 8.81
N LYS A 170 -2.51 -12.03 7.92
CA LYS A 170 -3.72 -11.20 7.71
C LYS A 170 -4.58 -11.66 6.53
N ASN A 171 -4.15 -12.70 5.84
CA ASN A 171 -4.78 -13.18 4.63
C ASN A 171 -5.36 -14.57 4.87
N LEU A 172 -6.62 -14.77 4.50
CA LEU A 172 -7.19 -16.09 4.32
C LEU A 172 -7.01 -16.46 2.86
N VAL A 173 -6.15 -17.45 2.59
CA VAL A 173 -5.87 -17.93 1.24
C VAL A 173 -6.71 -19.18 1.00
N ILE A 174 -7.62 -19.10 0.05
CA ILE A 174 -8.46 -20.22 -0.39
C ILE A 174 -7.93 -20.67 -1.74
N ILE A 175 -7.59 -21.96 -1.83
CA ILE A 175 -6.98 -22.55 -3.01
C ILE A 175 -7.95 -23.58 -3.58
N PHE A 176 -8.49 -23.30 -4.76
CA PHE A 176 -9.38 -24.19 -5.49
C PHE A 176 -8.61 -25.17 -6.37
N ASP A 177 -9.18 -26.37 -6.51
CA ASP A 177 -8.73 -27.37 -7.47
C ASP A 177 -9.12 -26.98 -8.92
N LYS A 178 -8.43 -27.57 -9.91
CA LYS A 178 -8.46 -27.24 -11.36
C LYS A 178 -9.87 -27.23 -11.96
N ASN A 179 -10.81 -28.00 -11.40
CA ASN A 179 -12.13 -28.25 -11.99
C ASN A 179 -13.05 -27.03 -12.16
N ILE A 180 -12.78 -25.89 -11.50
CA ILE A 180 -13.63 -24.68 -11.65
C ILE A 180 -13.34 -23.93 -12.95
N ALA A 181 -12.13 -24.10 -13.50
CA ALA A 181 -11.70 -23.35 -14.67
C ALA A 181 -12.55 -23.66 -15.92
N THR A 182 -13.09 -24.88 -16.03
CA THR A 182 -13.82 -25.33 -17.22
C THR A 182 -15.17 -24.63 -17.39
N ALA A 183 -15.78 -24.13 -16.31
CA ALA A 183 -17.09 -23.48 -16.36
C ALA A 183 -17.02 -21.94 -16.51
N VAL A 184 -15.89 -21.30 -16.15
CA VAL A 184 -15.79 -19.83 -16.01
C VAL A 184 -14.44 -19.28 -16.48
N ALA A 185 -13.81 -19.87 -17.49
CA ALA A 185 -12.42 -19.58 -17.86
C ALA A 185 -12.13 -18.09 -18.14
N GLU A 186 -13.05 -17.36 -18.80
CA GLU A 186 -12.84 -15.95 -19.13
C GLU A 186 -13.09 -15.00 -17.95
N ASP A 187 -13.98 -15.37 -17.01
CA ASP A 187 -14.42 -14.49 -15.91
C ASP A 187 -14.00 -14.97 -14.51
N LEU A 188 -13.10 -15.95 -14.42
CA LEU A 188 -12.71 -16.57 -13.15
C LEU A 188 -12.19 -15.55 -12.12
N LYS A 189 -11.42 -14.56 -12.57
CA LYS A 189 -10.90 -13.50 -11.70
C LYS A 189 -12.02 -12.62 -11.15
N SER A 190 -12.98 -12.26 -11.99
CA SER A 190 -14.15 -11.45 -11.63
C SER A 190 -15.05 -12.22 -10.65
N PHE A 191 -15.25 -13.52 -10.91
CA PHE A 191 -15.96 -14.43 -10.03
C PHE A 191 -15.27 -14.55 -8.65
N PHE A 192 -13.97 -14.79 -8.60
CA PHE A 192 -13.25 -14.87 -7.34
C PHE A 192 -13.25 -13.55 -6.57
N ALA A 193 -13.14 -12.42 -7.25
CA ALA A 193 -13.25 -11.11 -6.62
C ALA A 193 -14.65 -10.87 -6.02
N SER A 194 -15.72 -11.26 -6.72
CA SER A 194 -17.08 -11.11 -6.23
C SER A 194 -17.38 -12.04 -5.04
N VAL A 195 -16.95 -13.30 -5.11
CA VAL A 195 -17.07 -14.26 -4.00
C VAL A 195 -16.29 -13.78 -2.78
N ALA A 196 -15.04 -13.33 -2.95
CA ALA A 196 -14.25 -12.79 -1.84
C ALA A 196 -14.91 -11.57 -1.21
N HIS A 197 -15.54 -10.70 -2.02
CA HIS A 197 -16.30 -9.56 -1.52
C HIS A 197 -17.51 -10.00 -0.69
N ILE A 198 -18.30 -10.96 -1.18
CA ILE A 198 -19.48 -11.49 -0.47
C ILE A 198 -19.06 -12.09 0.88
N LEU A 199 -18.03 -12.95 0.90
CA LEU A 199 -17.52 -13.55 2.14
C LEU A 199 -17.08 -12.48 3.15
N MET A 200 -16.42 -11.41 2.68
CA MET A 200 -16.03 -10.28 3.53
C MET A 200 -17.25 -9.55 4.11
N GLN A 201 -18.33 -9.39 3.35
CA GLN A 201 -19.57 -8.79 3.87
C GLN A 201 -20.25 -9.68 4.90
N LEU A 202 -20.27 -11.00 4.69
CA LEU A 202 -20.82 -11.97 5.64
C LEU A 202 -20.07 -11.94 6.97
N LEU A 203 -18.74 -11.87 6.94
CA LEU A 203 -17.92 -11.71 8.15
C LEU A 203 -18.23 -10.40 8.90
N LYS A 204 -18.31 -9.27 8.18
CA LYS A 204 -18.66 -7.98 8.77
C LYS A 204 -20.01 -8.02 9.47
N ARG A 205 -21.00 -8.66 8.86
CA ARG A 205 -22.35 -8.81 9.42
C ARG A 205 -22.35 -9.68 10.67
N LYS A 206 -21.68 -10.83 10.65
CA LYS A 206 -21.64 -11.78 11.78
C LYS A 206 -20.92 -11.22 12.99
N TYR A 207 -19.71 -10.68 12.79
CA TYR A 207 -18.84 -10.29 13.90
C TYR A 207 -18.99 -8.83 14.33
N LYS A 208 -19.68 -7.97 13.55
CA LYS A 208 -19.84 -6.53 13.79
C LYS A 208 -18.52 -5.77 14.03
N LYS A 209 -17.38 -6.35 13.61
CA LYS A 209 -16.03 -5.81 13.78
C LYS A 209 -15.54 -5.13 12.51
N ARG A 210 -14.58 -4.21 12.67
CA ARG A 210 -13.91 -3.54 11.55
C ARG A 210 -12.72 -4.38 11.09
N PHE A 211 -12.87 -5.12 9.99
CA PHE A 211 -11.82 -5.92 9.37
C PHE A 211 -10.81 -5.05 8.59
N LYS A 212 -10.03 -4.22 9.29
CA LYS A 212 -9.01 -3.36 8.66
C LYS A 212 -7.74 -4.14 8.38
N GLY A 213 -7.36 -4.23 7.10
CA GLY A 213 -6.12 -4.86 6.66
C GLY A 213 -6.16 -6.39 6.60
N ILE A 214 -7.35 -6.98 6.76
CA ILE A 214 -7.59 -8.40 6.54
C ILE A 214 -8.06 -8.59 5.09
N GLN A 215 -7.54 -9.61 4.41
CA GLN A 215 -7.91 -9.93 3.03
C GLN A 215 -8.31 -11.40 2.90
N ILE A 216 -9.20 -11.67 1.96
CA ILE A 216 -9.51 -13.03 1.49
C ILE A 216 -8.94 -13.11 0.07
N ILE A 217 -8.03 -14.03 -0.15
CA ILE A 217 -7.36 -14.24 -1.42
C ILE A 217 -7.81 -15.60 -1.93
N ILE A 218 -8.41 -15.62 -3.12
CA ILE A 218 -8.89 -16.83 -3.75
C ILE A 218 -8.00 -17.11 -4.95
N ASN A 219 -7.32 -18.24 -4.91
CA ASN A 219 -6.42 -18.71 -5.96
C ASN A 219 -6.95 -20.04 -6.52
N HIS A 220 -6.55 -20.36 -7.74
CA HIS A 220 -6.71 -21.69 -8.32
C HIS A 220 -5.31 -22.33 -8.41
N THR A 221 -5.20 -23.63 -8.17
CA THR A 221 -4.00 -24.36 -8.58
C THR A 221 -4.01 -24.42 -10.10
N ALA A 222 -3.15 -23.62 -10.74
CA ALA A 222 -2.76 -23.92 -12.10
C ALA A 222 -2.15 -25.32 -12.03
N SER A 223 -2.75 -26.29 -12.72
CA SER A 223 -2.05 -27.53 -12.99
C SER A 223 -0.79 -27.14 -13.75
N ASN A 224 0.33 -27.17 -13.04
CA ASN A 224 1.59 -27.34 -13.71
C ASN A 224 1.51 -28.75 -14.31
N ASP A 225 0.91 -28.87 -15.49
CA ASP A 225 1.10 -29.99 -16.41
C ASP A 225 2.57 -29.89 -16.85
N THR A 226 3.48 -30.12 -15.90
CA THR A 226 4.89 -30.36 -16.13
C THR A 226 4.96 -31.81 -16.57
N SER A 227 4.51 -32.06 -17.79
CA SER A 227 5.03 -33.15 -18.59
C SER A 227 6.53 -32.86 -18.81
N ASN A 228 7.34 -33.10 -17.77
CA ASN A 228 8.73 -33.45 -17.98
C ASN A 228 8.69 -34.82 -18.65
N SER A 229 8.53 -34.79 -19.97
CA SER A 229 8.90 -35.88 -20.85
C SER A 229 10.39 -36.09 -20.67
N THR A 230 10.76 -36.92 -19.71
CA THR A 230 12.07 -37.54 -19.62
C THR A 230 12.16 -38.50 -20.82
N SER A 231 12.58 -37.95 -21.96
CA SER A 231 13.06 -38.73 -23.09
C SER A 231 14.32 -39.47 -22.64
N ASN A 232 14.18 -40.78 -22.46
CA ASN A 232 15.27 -41.76 -22.45
C ASN A 232 15.87 -41.89 -23.85
#